data_AF-A0A4U9I053-F1
#
_entry.id   AF-A0A4U9I053-F1
#
_cell.length_a   1.000
_cell.length_b   1.000
_cell.length_c   1.000
_cell.angle_alpha   90.00
_cell.angle_beta   90.00
_cell.angle_gamma   90.00
#
_symmetry.space_group_name_H-M   'P 1'
#
loop_
_entity.id
_entity.type
_entity.pdbx_description
1 polymer ?
#
loop_
_entity_poly.entity_id
_entity_poly.type
_entity_poly.pdbx_seq_one_letter_code
_entity_poly.pdbx_strand_id
1 'polypeptide(L)'
;MNTQYLEFVRQQLIVATADLSGATKGQLVAFAENAMFTATPRSRSRVKVINPANGKLVNPSSPPIPGQQSRAKGSHIPLVQPVEYSTASWRRAVLSLDEHQKAWLLWNYSENVRWENQVAITQWAWGEFMAQLGVKKVAGKTMDRLKALIWLAAQDVKAELAGRETYEYKQLAETGWGDRKELVRDVYRSLGGDETHLPAPG
;
A
#
# COMPACT_ATOMS: atom_id res chain seq x y z
N MET A 1 -2.83 17.52 18.00
CA MET A 1 -3.58 16.60 17.11
C MET A 1 -4.35 15.64 18.01
N ASN A 2 -5.63 15.35 17.74
CA ASN A 2 -6.41 14.39 18.55
C ASN A 2 -5.98 12.94 18.20
N THR A 3 -5.89 12.04 19.18
CA THR A 3 -5.50 10.63 18.97
C THR A 3 -6.41 9.93 17.96
N GLN A 4 -7.71 10.21 18.02
CA GLN A 4 -8.71 9.69 17.07
C GLN A 4 -8.42 10.08 15.61
N TYR A 5 -7.86 11.28 15.38
CA TYR A 5 -7.53 11.73 14.03
C TYR A 5 -6.33 10.97 13.47
N LEU A 6 -5.32 10.69 14.30
CA LEU A 6 -4.16 9.90 13.91
C LEU A 6 -4.53 8.46 13.59
N GLU A 7 -5.41 7.85 14.38
CA GLU A 7 -5.95 6.52 14.12
C GLU A 7 -6.70 6.46 12.79
N PHE A 8 -7.55 7.46 12.51
CA PHE A 8 -8.25 7.55 11.24
C PHE A 8 -7.28 7.63 10.06
N VAL A 9 -6.28 8.51 10.12
CA VAL A 9 -5.26 8.64 9.06
C VAL A 9 -4.52 7.33 8.85
N ARG A 10 -4.13 6.65 9.95
CA ARG A 10 -3.45 5.36 9.89
C ARG A 10 -4.30 4.29 9.20
N GLN A 11 -5.58 4.19 9.55
CA GLN A 11 -6.50 3.25 8.90
C GLN A 11 -6.65 3.54 7.41
N GLN A 12 -6.81 4.81 7.02
CA GLN A 12 -6.91 5.19 5.61
C GLN A 12 -5.65 4.84 4.82
N LEU A 13 -4.47 5.05 5.40
CA LEU A 13 -3.18 4.69 4.78
C LEU A 13 -3.03 3.18 4.58
N ILE A 14 -3.38 2.37 5.58
CA ILE A 14 -3.34 0.91 5.47
C ILE A 14 -4.25 0.44 4.33
N VAL A 15 -5.50 0.90 4.31
CA VAL A 15 -6.46 0.52 3.25
C VAL A 15 -6.02 1.01 1.87
N ALA A 16 -5.49 2.23 1.79
CA ALA A 16 -5.05 2.81 0.52
C ALA A 16 -3.83 2.10 -0.08
N THR A 17 -3.00 1.49 0.75
CA THR A 17 -1.75 0.85 0.34
C THR A 17 -1.81 -0.68 0.36
N ALA A 18 -2.93 -1.26 0.79
CA ALA A 18 -3.17 -2.69 0.77
C ALA A 18 -3.14 -3.25 -0.66
N ASP A 19 -2.55 -4.43 -0.82
CA ASP A 19 -2.58 -5.16 -2.08
C ASP A 19 -3.95 -5.85 -2.25
N LEU A 20 -4.81 -5.28 -3.09
CA LEU A 20 -6.11 -5.83 -3.46
C LEU A 20 -6.07 -6.61 -4.78
N SER A 21 -4.86 -6.85 -5.32
CA SER A 21 -4.69 -7.66 -6.51
C SER A 21 -5.17 -9.10 -6.26
N GLY A 22 -5.87 -9.68 -7.23
CA GLY A 22 -6.42 -11.05 -7.14
C GLY A 22 -7.90 -11.15 -6.76
N ALA A 23 -8.54 -10.07 -6.30
CA ALA A 23 -9.99 -10.04 -6.09
C ALA A 23 -10.79 -10.06 -7.42
N THR A 24 -10.14 -9.72 -8.54
CA THR A 24 -10.69 -9.88 -9.89
C THR A 24 -9.66 -10.57 -10.78
N LYS A 25 -10.12 -11.26 -11.83
CA LYS A 25 -9.25 -12.00 -12.76
C LYS A 25 -8.30 -11.10 -13.60
N GLY A 26 -8.31 -9.78 -13.38
CA GLY A 26 -7.62 -8.81 -14.22
C GLY A 26 -8.39 -8.51 -15.52
N GLN A 27 -8.23 -7.29 -16.04
CA GLN A 27 -9.02 -6.81 -17.19
C GLN A 27 -8.81 -7.67 -18.45
N LEU A 28 -7.58 -8.11 -18.71
CA LEU A 28 -7.23 -8.90 -19.89
C LEU A 28 -7.87 -10.30 -19.86
N VAL A 29 -7.83 -10.98 -18.71
CA VAL A 29 -8.46 -12.30 -18.55
C VAL A 29 -9.98 -12.14 -18.60
N ALA A 30 -10.53 -11.09 -17.98
CA ALA A 30 -11.96 -10.79 -18.09
C ALA A 30 -12.39 -10.55 -19.55
N PHE A 31 -11.57 -9.89 -20.37
CA PHE A 31 -11.86 -9.74 -21.80
C PHE A 31 -11.72 -11.07 -22.56
N ALA A 32 -10.72 -11.89 -22.25
CA ALA A 32 -10.57 -13.21 -22.87
C ALA A 32 -11.74 -14.15 -22.56
N GLU A 33 -12.22 -14.17 -21.31
CA GLU A 33 -13.38 -14.98 -20.90
C GLU A 33 -14.71 -14.49 -21.49
N ASN A 34 -14.88 -13.17 -21.60
CA ASN A 34 -16.08 -12.57 -22.19
C ASN A 34 -16.03 -12.45 -23.72
N ALA A 35 -14.89 -12.73 -24.35
CA ALA A 35 -14.78 -12.88 -25.78
C ALA A 35 -15.44 -14.21 -26.21
N MET A 36 -16.76 -14.32 -26.02
CA MET A 36 -17.58 -15.32 -26.69
C MET A 36 -17.68 -14.93 -28.18
N PHE A 37 -16.60 -15.17 -28.90
CA PHE A 37 -16.62 -15.28 -30.36
C PHE A 37 -16.18 -16.68 -30.78
N THR A 38 -16.75 -17.70 -30.14
CA THR A 38 -16.77 -19.03 -30.74
C THR A 38 -17.86 -19.02 -31.81
N ALA A 39 -17.45 -18.79 -33.06
CA ALA A 39 -18.32 -19.01 -34.21
C ALA A 39 -18.72 -20.50 -34.20
N THR A 40 -19.89 -20.82 -33.65
CA THR A 40 -20.41 -22.18 -33.72
C THR A 40 -20.71 -22.47 -35.19
N PRO A 41 -20.22 -23.60 -35.76
CA PRO A 41 -20.51 -23.98 -37.14
C PRO A 41 -22.01 -24.24 -37.43
N ARG A 42 -22.88 -24.16 -36.42
CA ARG A 42 -24.27 -24.57 -36.51
C ARG A 42 -25.19 -23.41 -36.91
N SER A 43 -25.44 -23.40 -38.22
CA SER A 43 -26.68 -23.07 -38.91
C SER A 43 -27.18 -21.62 -38.87
N ARG A 44 -26.88 -20.91 -39.96
CA ARG A 44 -27.62 -19.71 -40.41
C ARG A 44 -28.98 -20.03 -41.06
N SER A 45 -29.60 -21.18 -40.81
CA SER A 45 -30.93 -21.44 -41.39
C SER A 45 -31.98 -20.60 -40.67
N ARG A 46 -32.65 -19.70 -41.40
CA ARG A 46 -33.77 -18.90 -40.85
C ARG A 46 -34.84 -19.84 -40.28
N VAL A 47 -35.31 -19.56 -39.07
CA VAL A 47 -36.43 -20.27 -38.46
C VAL A 47 -37.66 -20.12 -39.36
N LYS A 48 -38.23 -21.24 -39.81
CA LYS A 48 -39.47 -21.25 -40.59
C LYS A 48 -40.66 -21.12 -39.65
N VAL A 49 -41.59 -20.24 -39.98
CA VAL A 49 -42.83 -20.04 -39.22
C VAL A 49 -44.00 -20.51 -40.09
N ILE A 50 -45.00 -21.15 -39.47
CA ILE A 50 -46.22 -21.55 -40.15
C ILE A 50 -47.04 -20.30 -40.44
N ASN A 51 -47.34 -20.04 -41.71
CA ASN A 51 -48.21 -18.94 -42.08
C ASN A 51 -49.67 -19.31 -41.77
N PRO A 52 -50.37 -18.54 -40.91
CA PRO A 52 -51.72 -18.90 -40.44
C PRO A 52 -52.78 -18.90 -41.55
N ALA A 53 -52.53 -18.22 -42.68
CA ALA A 53 -53.51 -18.12 -43.77
C ALA A 53 -53.48 -19.33 -44.74
N ASN A 54 -52.35 -20.04 -44.84
CA ASN A 54 -52.17 -21.11 -45.83
C ASN A 54 -51.52 -22.38 -45.27
N GLY A 55 -51.19 -22.41 -43.97
CA GLY A 55 -50.61 -23.57 -43.28
C GLY A 55 -49.20 -23.97 -43.74
N LYS A 56 -48.58 -23.21 -44.65
CA LYS A 56 -47.26 -23.54 -45.19
C LYS A 56 -46.14 -22.92 -44.35
N LEU A 57 -45.02 -23.62 -44.27
CA LEU A 57 -43.80 -23.11 -43.65
C LEU A 57 -43.15 -22.08 -44.57
N VAL A 58 -43.15 -20.81 -44.14
CA VAL A 58 -42.56 -19.70 -44.91
C VAL A 58 -41.40 -19.10 -44.11
N ASN A 59 -40.36 -18.64 -44.82
CA ASN A 59 -39.30 -17.84 -44.22
C ASN A 59 -39.86 -16.42 -43.97
N PRO A 60 -39.92 -15.92 -42.72
CA PRO A 60 -40.35 -14.56 -42.48
C PRO A 60 -39.42 -13.56 -43.19
N SER A 61 -40.00 -12.53 -43.83
CA SER A 61 -39.25 -11.45 -44.49
C SER A 61 -38.28 -10.76 -43.52
N SER A 62 -38.72 -10.60 -42.27
CA SER A 62 -37.99 -9.97 -41.19
C SER A 62 -38.29 -10.76 -39.90
N PRO A 63 -37.58 -11.86 -39.60
CA PRO A 63 -37.79 -12.55 -38.34
C PRO A 63 -37.47 -11.58 -37.19
N PRO A 64 -38.23 -11.57 -36.09
CA PRO A 64 -37.82 -10.87 -34.87
C PRO A 64 -36.41 -11.35 -34.52
N ILE A 65 -35.43 -10.44 -34.56
CA ILE A 65 -34.05 -10.76 -34.19
C ILE A 65 -34.09 -11.00 -32.67
N PRO A 66 -33.87 -12.23 -32.17
CA PRO A 66 -33.81 -12.46 -30.74
C PRO A 66 -32.56 -11.74 -30.24
N GLY A 67 -32.75 -10.57 -29.62
CA GLY A 67 -31.69 -9.89 -28.91
C GLY A 67 -31.37 -10.68 -27.65
N GLN A 68 -30.47 -11.65 -27.76
CA GLN A 68 -29.83 -12.22 -26.57
C GLN A 68 -29.08 -11.07 -25.90
N GLN A 69 -29.49 -10.70 -24.70
CA GLN A 69 -28.70 -9.79 -23.87
C GLN A 69 -27.36 -10.48 -23.67
N SER A 70 -26.31 -10.00 -24.35
CA SER A 70 -24.96 -10.56 -24.27
C SER A 70 -24.36 -10.43 -22.87
N ARG A 71 -24.99 -9.64 -22.01
CA ARG A 71 -24.73 -9.60 -20.57
C ARG A 71 -25.65 -10.57 -19.83
N ALA A 72 -25.05 -11.43 -19.01
CA ALA A 72 -25.75 -12.05 -17.90
C ALA A 72 -26.46 -10.95 -17.08
N LYS A 73 -27.69 -11.20 -16.64
CA LYS A 73 -28.48 -10.28 -15.83
C LYS A 73 -27.77 -10.06 -14.48
N GLY A 74 -26.87 -9.10 -14.44
CA GLY A 74 -25.98 -8.80 -13.32
C GLY A 74 -25.35 -7.41 -13.52
N SER A 75 -25.07 -6.72 -12.41
CA SER A 75 -24.37 -5.46 -12.42
C SER A 75 -23.05 -5.58 -13.19
N HIS A 76 -22.66 -4.52 -13.90
CA HIS A 76 -21.39 -4.47 -14.62
C HIS A 76 -20.23 -4.78 -13.67
N ILE A 77 -19.24 -5.57 -14.12
CA ILE A 77 -17.98 -5.75 -13.38
C ILE A 77 -17.24 -4.40 -13.40
N PRO A 78 -16.99 -3.77 -12.25
CA PRO A 78 -16.29 -2.48 -12.22
C PRO A 78 -14.83 -2.67 -12.62
N LEU A 79 -14.31 -1.79 -13.49
CA LEU A 79 -12.93 -1.84 -13.99
C LEU A 79 -11.89 -1.49 -12.92
N VAL A 80 -12.31 -0.73 -11.91
CA VAL A 80 -11.54 -0.31 -10.74
C VAL A 80 -12.39 -0.61 -9.52
N GLN A 81 -11.82 -1.22 -8.48
CA GLN A 81 -12.61 -1.52 -7.30
C GLN A 81 -13.04 -0.22 -6.61
N PRO A 82 -14.26 -0.17 -6.02
CA PRO A 82 -14.72 1.02 -5.30
C PRO A 82 -13.74 1.49 -4.22
N VAL A 83 -13.07 0.55 -3.54
CA VAL A 83 -12.06 0.83 -2.51
C VAL A 83 -10.79 1.45 -3.11
N GLU A 84 -10.29 0.92 -4.22
CA GLU A 84 -9.13 1.49 -4.91
C GLU A 84 -9.41 2.90 -5.44
N TYR A 85 -10.65 3.14 -5.90
CA TYR A 85 -11.09 4.45 -6.37
C TYR A 85 -11.23 5.45 -5.22
N SER A 86 -11.90 5.07 -4.12
CA SER A 86 -12.11 5.96 -2.97
C SER A 86 -10.80 6.33 -2.27
N THR A 87 -9.83 5.42 -2.23
CA THR A 87 -8.53 5.64 -1.61
C THR A 87 -7.46 6.22 -2.55
N ALA A 88 -7.81 6.50 -3.81
CA ALA A 88 -6.85 7.02 -4.79
C ALA A 88 -6.23 8.36 -4.40
N SER A 89 -6.99 9.23 -3.71
CA SER A 89 -6.48 10.51 -3.19
C SER A 89 -5.37 10.31 -2.16
N TRP A 90 -5.51 9.34 -1.26
CA TRP A 90 -4.50 8.98 -0.26
C TRP A 90 -3.22 8.46 -0.89
N ARG A 91 -3.32 7.57 -1.89
CA ARG A 91 -2.16 7.09 -2.63
C ARG A 91 -1.39 8.23 -3.31
N ARG A 92 -2.11 9.16 -3.94
CA ARG A 92 -1.49 10.36 -4.56
C ARG A 92 -0.82 11.24 -3.51
N ALA A 93 -1.46 11.45 -2.36
CA ALA A 93 -0.89 12.24 -1.27
C ALA A 93 0.41 11.61 -0.75
N VAL A 94 0.42 10.31 -0.47
CA VAL A 94 1.64 9.59 -0.04
C VAL A 94 2.75 9.68 -1.08
N LEU A 95 2.43 9.52 -2.36
CA LEU A 95 3.41 9.59 -3.44
C LEU A 95 3.93 11.02 -3.71
N SER A 96 3.24 12.06 -3.22
CA SER A 96 3.70 13.45 -3.32
C SER A 96 4.66 13.88 -2.20
N LEU A 97 4.83 13.06 -1.16
CA LEU A 97 5.74 13.34 -0.05
C LEU A 97 7.21 13.15 -0.45
N ASP A 98 8.09 13.74 0.35
CA ASP A 98 9.53 13.53 0.23
C ASP A 98 9.90 12.05 0.39
N GLU A 99 10.99 11.63 -0.26
CA GLU A 99 11.37 10.22 -0.36
C GLU A 99 11.45 9.52 1.01
N HIS A 100 12.03 10.17 2.01
CA HIS A 100 12.18 9.64 3.36
C HIS A 100 10.82 9.51 4.09
N GLN A 101 9.91 10.47 3.93
CA GLN A 101 8.57 10.44 4.53
C GLN A 101 7.70 9.37 3.89
N LYS A 102 7.71 9.30 2.56
CA LYS A 102 7.03 8.25 1.80
C LYS A 102 7.56 6.87 2.18
N ALA A 103 8.88 6.69 2.22
CA ALA A 103 9.53 5.45 2.63
C ALA A 103 9.13 5.05 4.06
N TRP A 104 9.07 6.00 4.99
CA TRP A 104 8.61 5.76 6.36
C TRP A 104 7.16 5.26 6.40
N LEU A 105 6.24 5.94 5.72
CA LEU A 105 4.83 5.54 5.70
C LEU A 105 4.62 4.16 5.06
N LEU A 106 5.28 3.89 3.93
CA LEU A 106 5.19 2.60 3.27
C LEU A 106 5.79 1.47 4.12
N TRP A 107 6.93 1.73 4.77
CA TRP A 107 7.57 0.72 5.60
C TRP A 107 6.78 0.37 6.87
N ASN A 108 6.04 1.33 7.42
CA ASN A 108 5.23 1.14 8.63
C ASN A 108 3.82 0.63 8.35
N TYR A 109 3.17 1.09 7.28
CA TYR A 109 1.73 0.88 7.06
C TYR A 109 1.36 0.09 5.81
N SER A 110 2.26 -0.10 4.84
CA SER A 110 1.93 -0.75 3.56
C SER A 110 2.47 -2.17 3.41
N GLU A 111 2.78 -2.86 4.53
CA GLU A 111 3.43 -4.19 4.56
C GLU A 111 4.71 -4.30 3.69
N ASN A 112 5.26 -3.16 3.26
CA ASN A 112 6.30 -3.10 2.25
C ASN A 112 7.67 -3.10 2.94
N VAL A 113 8.20 -4.30 3.14
CA VAL A 113 9.48 -4.54 3.84
C VAL A 113 10.70 -4.38 2.90
N ARG A 114 10.55 -3.70 1.76
CA ARG A 114 11.67 -3.47 0.84
C ARG A 114 12.83 -2.78 1.55
N TRP A 115 14.03 -3.26 1.25
CA TRP A 115 15.28 -2.71 1.79
C TRP A 115 15.50 -1.25 1.39
N GLU A 116 15.05 -0.85 0.20
CA GLU A 116 15.15 0.52 -0.32
C GLU A 116 14.54 1.56 0.63
N ASN A 117 13.37 1.26 1.20
CA ASN A 117 12.72 2.15 2.16
C ASN A 117 13.61 2.36 3.40
N GLN A 118 14.21 1.28 3.91
CA GLN A 118 15.09 1.33 5.09
C GLN A 118 16.35 2.15 4.81
N VAL A 119 16.92 2.02 3.60
CA VAL A 119 18.08 2.80 3.19
C VAL A 119 17.73 4.29 3.10
N ALA A 120 16.59 4.65 2.50
CA ALA A 120 16.17 6.04 2.39
C ALA A 120 15.96 6.70 3.76
N ILE A 121 15.30 5.99 4.69
CA ILE A 121 15.06 6.46 6.07
C ILE A 121 16.38 6.64 6.81
N THR A 122 17.27 5.64 6.76
CA THR A 122 18.55 5.71 7.50
C THR A 122 19.52 6.73 6.93
N GLN A 123 19.54 6.94 5.61
CA GLN A 123 20.34 7.99 4.99
C GLN A 123 19.87 9.38 5.42
N TRP A 124 18.56 9.61 5.44
CA TRP A 124 17.99 10.87 5.94
C TRP A 124 18.30 11.09 7.43
N ALA A 125 18.03 10.09 8.27
CA ALA A 125 18.28 10.17 9.70
C ALA A 125 19.77 10.36 10.03
N TRP A 126 20.66 9.75 9.24
CA TRP A 126 22.10 9.99 9.35
C TRP A 126 22.48 11.42 8.95
N GLY A 127 21.83 11.99 7.93
CA GLY A 127 22.01 13.40 7.53
C GLY A 127 21.63 14.37 8.65
N GLU A 128 20.46 14.20 9.25
CA GLU A 128 20.00 14.98 10.41
C GLU A 128 20.96 14.85 11.60
N PHE A 129 21.37 13.60 11.92
CA PHE A 129 22.32 13.35 12.98
C PHE A 129 23.67 14.06 12.74
N MET A 130 24.19 14.02 11.51
CA MET A 130 25.44 14.69 11.15
C MET A 130 25.32 16.22 11.22
N ALA A 131 24.17 16.77 10.83
CA ALA A 131 23.88 18.21 10.96
C ALA A 131 23.90 18.64 12.44
N GLN A 132 23.33 17.84 13.34
CA GLN A 132 23.34 18.11 14.78
C GLN A 132 24.70 17.87 15.45
N LEU A 133 25.49 16.91 14.95
CA LEU A 133 26.83 16.61 15.47
C LEU A 133 27.82 17.75 15.18
N GLY A 134 27.63 18.49 14.09
CA GLY A 134 28.44 19.64 13.72
C GLY A 134 29.91 19.28 13.44
N VAL A 135 30.85 20.08 13.98
CA VAL A 135 32.30 19.95 13.72
C VAL A 135 33.00 18.94 14.66
N LYS A 136 32.26 18.21 15.50
CA LYS A 136 32.85 17.30 16.49
C LYS A 136 33.51 16.10 15.80
N LYS A 137 34.81 15.92 16.03
CA LYS A 137 35.55 14.75 15.51
C LYS A 137 35.16 13.49 16.28
N VAL A 138 34.74 12.47 15.54
CA VAL A 138 34.37 11.15 16.07
C VAL A 138 35.27 10.09 15.42
N ALA A 139 35.71 9.11 16.19
CA ALA A 139 36.50 8.00 15.65
C ALA A 139 35.67 7.16 14.66
N GLY A 140 36.29 6.64 13.59
CA GLY A 140 35.58 5.88 12.54
C GLY A 140 34.77 4.70 13.06
N LYS A 141 35.36 3.88 13.95
CA LYS A 141 34.65 2.76 14.62
C LYS A 141 33.40 3.20 15.37
N THR A 142 33.42 4.42 15.91
CA THR A 142 32.29 5.00 16.64
C THR A 142 31.21 5.48 15.68
N MET A 143 31.57 6.01 14.50
CA MET A 143 30.59 6.35 13.46
C MET A 143 29.84 5.12 12.94
N ASP A 144 30.54 4.01 12.71
CA ASP A 144 29.89 2.79 12.21
C ASP A 144 28.87 2.22 13.21
N ARG A 145 29.20 2.28 14.51
CA ARG A 145 28.26 1.92 15.58
C ARG A 145 27.04 2.86 15.63
N LEU A 146 27.23 4.16 15.39
CA LEU A 146 26.13 5.12 15.38
C LEU A 146 25.17 4.89 14.22
N LYS A 147 25.68 4.54 13.03
CA LYS A 147 24.83 4.15 11.89
C LYS A 147 23.98 2.92 12.21
N ALA A 148 24.60 1.89 12.82
CA ALA A 148 23.89 0.70 13.25
C ALA A 148 22.80 1.02 14.29
N LEU A 149 23.09 1.92 15.23
CA LEU A 149 22.12 2.37 16.24
C LEU A 149 20.95 3.14 15.62
N ILE A 150 21.19 4.06 14.68
CA ILE A 150 20.09 4.77 13.99
C ILE A 150 19.17 3.78 13.26
N TRP A 151 19.73 2.77 12.61
CA TRP A 151 18.92 1.73 11.97
C TRP A 151 18.13 0.90 12.98
N LEU A 152 18.74 0.52 14.11
CA LEU A 152 18.05 -0.17 15.20
C LEU A 152 16.93 0.69 15.81
N ALA A 153 17.17 1.98 16.04
CA ALA A 153 16.17 2.92 16.52
C ALA A 153 14.97 2.99 15.58
N ALA A 154 15.21 3.06 14.27
CA ALA A 154 14.13 3.05 13.28
C ALA A 154 13.29 1.76 13.30
N GLN A 155 13.93 0.61 13.54
CA GLN A 155 13.23 -0.67 13.71
C GLN A 155 12.41 -0.73 14.99
N ASP A 156 12.94 -0.14 16.06
CA ASP A 156 12.28 -0.13 17.37
C ASP A 156 11.01 0.71 17.35
N VAL A 157 11.08 1.92 16.80
CA VAL A 157 9.89 2.77 16.58
C VAL A 157 8.85 2.04 15.73
N LYS A 158 9.26 1.30 14.71
CA LYS A 158 8.34 0.49 13.91
C LYS A 158 7.67 -0.62 14.73
N ALA A 159 8.41 -1.29 15.61
CA ALA A 159 7.87 -2.32 16.49
C ALA A 159 6.85 -1.74 17.49
N GLU A 160 7.18 -0.59 18.08
CA GLU A 160 6.31 0.19 18.96
C GLU A 160 5.01 0.55 18.24
N LEU A 161 5.11 1.14 17.04
CA LEU A 161 3.95 1.48 16.23
C LEU A 161 3.10 0.26 15.90
N ALA A 162 3.70 -0.92 15.71
CA ALA A 162 3.01 -2.18 15.45
C ALA A 162 2.41 -2.84 16.71
N GLY A 163 2.60 -2.25 17.91
CA GLY A 163 2.14 -2.81 19.18
C GLY A 163 2.89 -4.09 19.57
N ARG A 164 4.11 -4.29 19.06
CA ARG A 164 4.99 -5.41 19.41
C ARG A 164 5.94 -5.00 20.52
N GLU A 165 6.45 -5.97 21.28
CA GLU A 165 7.53 -5.71 22.24
C GLU A 165 8.70 -5.05 21.51
N THR A 166 9.05 -3.86 21.97
CA THR A 166 10.24 -3.11 21.53
C THR A 166 11.47 -3.90 21.94
N TYR A 167 12.49 -3.94 21.08
CA TYR A 167 13.80 -4.41 21.53
C TYR A 167 14.21 -3.47 22.67
N GLU A 168 14.75 -3.99 23.79
CA GLU A 168 15.10 -3.19 24.97
C GLU A 168 16.24 -2.19 24.67
N TYR A 169 15.94 -1.14 23.91
CA TYR A 169 16.80 -0.01 23.59
C TYR A 169 17.17 0.73 24.89
N LYS A 170 16.31 0.60 25.91
CA LYS A 170 16.53 1.00 27.30
C LYS A 170 17.90 0.54 27.83
N GLN A 171 18.25 -0.72 27.62
CA GLN A 171 19.48 -1.31 28.17
C GLN A 171 20.74 -0.95 27.35
N LEU A 172 20.61 -0.77 26.03
CA LEU A 172 21.73 -0.38 25.16
C LEU A 172 22.03 1.12 25.20
N ALA A 173 21.02 1.96 25.42
CA ALA A 173 21.20 3.40 25.65
C ALA A 173 21.81 3.68 27.05
N GLU A 174 21.51 2.86 28.05
CA GLU A 174 22.07 2.97 29.40
C GLU A 174 23.58 2.67 29.46
N THR A 175 24.10 1.79 28.60
CA THR A 175 25.43 1.17 28.79
C THR A 175 26.66 1.93 28.27
N GLY A 176 26.60 3.24 27.99
CA GLY A 176 27.89 3.96 27.83
C GLY A 176 27.96 5.34 27.20
N TRP A 177 26.88 6.11 27.17
CA TRP A 177 26.90 7.38 26.44
C TRP A 177 26.42 8.53 27.34
N GLY A 178 27.30 9.49 27.61
CA GLY A 178 26.97 10.76 28.31
C GLY A 178 26.24 11.73 27.37
N ASP A 179 26.86 12.87 27.07
CA ASP A 179 26.35 14.03 26.31
C ASP A 179 25.75 13.77 24.90
N ARG A 180 25.79 12.53 24.40
CA ARG A 180 25.31 12.18 23.03
C ARG A 180 24.01 11.36 23.04
N LYS A 181 23.47 11.06 24.23
CA LYS A 181 22.14 10.44 24.40
C LYS A 181 21.02 11.32 23.84
N GLU A 182 21.15 12.64 23.98
CA GLU A 182 20.13 13.60 23.53
C GLU A 182 19.98 13.59 22.01
N LEU A 183 21.09 13.55 21.26
CA LEU A 183 21.06 13.49 19.80
C LEU A 183 20.36 12.23 19.27
N VAL A 184 20.59 11.09 19.91
CA VAL A 184 19.92 9.83 19.53
C VAL A 184 18.44 9.89 19.90
N ARG A 185 18.09 10.50 21.04
CA ARG A 185 16.70 10.77 21.43
C ARG A 185 15.99 11.69 20.45
N ASP A 186 16.66 12.72 19.95
CA ASP A 186 16.07 13.65 18.97
C ASP A 186 15.80 12.97 17.63
N VAL A 187 16.71 12.09 17.17
CA VAL A 187 16.47 11.25 15.99
C VAL A 187 15.30 10.30 16.25
N TYR A 188 15.25 9.64 17.41
CA TYR A 188 14.13 8.77 17.80
C TYR A 188 12.78 9.51 17.80
N ARG A 189 12.76 10.72 18.37
CA ARG A 189 11.59 11.60 18.39
C ARG A 189 11.20 12.05 16.97
N SER A 190 12.18 12.35 16.11
CA SER A 190 11.92 12.73 14.71
C SER A 190 11.29 11.60 13.90
N LEU A 191 11.55 10.34 14.27
CA LEU A 191 10.94 9.15 13.68
C LEU A 191 9.55 8.83 14.27
N GLY A 192 9.16 9.54 15.34
CA GLY A 192 7.82 9.43 15.94
C GLY A 192 7.68 8.39 17.04
N GLY A 193 8.78 7.97 17.69
CA GLY A 193 8.71 7.09 18.86
C GLY A 193 8.35 7.83 20.15
N ASP A 194 7.71 7.14 21.09
CA ASP A 194 7.29 7.70 22.39
C ASP A 194 8.42 7.64 23.44
N GLU A 195 8.52 8.69 24.26
CA GLU A 195 9.55 8.80 25.31
C GLU A 195 9.19 8.03 26.58
N THR A 196 7.95 7.55 26.72
CA THR A 196 7.50 6.79 27.89
C THR A 196 8.32 5.50 28.13
N HIS A 197 8.95 4.99 27.07
CA HIS A 197 9.82 3.81 27.13
C HIS A 197 11.31 4.15 27.25
N LEU A 198 11.71 5.42 27.09
CA LEU A 198 13.11 5.86 27.18
C LEU A 198 13.55 6.06 28.65
N PRO A 199 14.81 5.74 29.00
CA PRO A 199 15.32 5.98 30.35
C PRO A 199 15.44 7.50 30.60
N ALA A 200 15.04 7.94 31.80
CA ALA A 200 15.05 9.36 32.18
C ALA A 200 16.46 9.97 32.02
N PRO A 201 16.56 11.26 31.63
CA PRO A 201 17.85 11.94 31.60
C PRO A 201 18.43 11.98 33.03
N GLY A 202 19.60 11.36 33.19
CA GLY A 202 20.43 11.45 34.39
C GLY A 202 21.61 12.37 34.17
#